data_AF-A0A257MT39-F1
#
_entry.id   AF-A0A257MT39-F1
#
_cell.length_a   1.000
_cell.length_b   1.000
_cell.length_c   1.000
_cell.angle_alpha   90.00
_cell.angle_beta   90.00
_cell.angle_gamma   90.00
#
_symmetry.space_group_name_H-M   'P 1'
#
loop_
_entity.id
_entity.type
_entity.pdbx_description
1 polymer ?
#
loop_
_entity_poly.entity_id
_entity_poly.type
_entity_poly.pdbx_seq_one_letter_code
_entity_poly.pdbx_strand_id
1 'polypeptide(L)'
;MAEQKREAKAIEESFFTTAAFQALTIGLPFCAFKMLFGLLCWRIGLEQAYLPLASLGGLVMVWATVDLFMNLARVFFQLAGRPSPIEYCIVAQAGRLIGRPRLFLALDTLASFSIICIVLWSGWISFLSRQESWIWIAATTLNLISVSFVNIWMELRRGK
;
A
#
# COMPACT_ATOMS: atom_id res chain seq x y z
N MET A 1 31.38 -22.53 -4.00
CA MET A 1 30.51 -22.09 -5.13
C MET A 1 29.03 -22.36 -4.88
N ALA A 2 28.61 -23.51 -4.34
CA ALA A 2 27.22 -23.78 -3.94
C ALA A 2 26.74 -22.92 -2.75
N GLU A 3 27.63 -22.63 -1.81
CA GLU A 3 27.35 -21.85 -0.60
C GLU A 3 27.10 -20.36 -0.88
N GLN A 4 27.95 -19.73 -1.70
CA GLN A 4 27.74 -18.37 -2.21
C GLN A 4 26.42 -18.20 -3.00
N LYS A 5 26.01 -19.24 -3.76
CA LYS A 5 24.72 -19.26 -4.48
C LYS A 5 23.53 -19.32 -3.51
N ARG A 6 23.70 -19.95 -2.35
CA ARG A 6 22.67 -20.11 -1.32
C ARG A 6 22.55 -18.84 -0.46
N GLU A 7 23.66 -18.21 -0.11
CA GLU A 7 23.69 -16.92 0.59
C GLU A 7 23.12 -15.79 -0.27
N ALA A 8 23.50 -15.69 -1.55
CA ALA A 8 22.92 -14.73 -2.47
C ALA A 8 21.40 -14.92 -2.61
N LYS A 9 20.92 -16.18 -2.65
CA LYS A 9 19.48 -16.50 -2.73
C LYS A 9 18.73 -16.06 -1.46
N ALA A 10 19.31 -16.25 -0.28
CA ALA A 10 18.71 -15.83 0.98
C ALA A 10 18.67 -14.30 1.17
N ILE A 11 19.73 -13.60 0.73
CA ILE A 11 19.81 -12.13 0.77
C ILE A 11 18.76 -11.49 -0.15
N GLU A 12 18.49 -12.11 -1.29
CA GLU A 12 17.58 -11.58 -2.32
C GLU A 12 16.09 -11.89 -2.02
N GLU A 13 15.76 -13.08 -1.52
CA GLU A 13 14.43 -13.38 -0.94
C GLU A 13 14.15 -12.50 0.29
N SER A 14 15.18 -12.22 1.09
CA SER A 14 15.13 -11.23 2.17
C SER A 14 14.88 -9.82 1.63
N PHE A 15 15.53 -9.42 0.52
CA PHE A 15 15.36 -8.10 -0.11
C PHE A 15 13.92 -7.82 -0.51
N PHE A 16 13.24 -8.74 -1.21
CA PHE A 16 11.84 -8.58 -1.61
C PHE A 16 10.85 -8.66 -0.43
N THR A 17 11.28 -9.25 0.68
CA THR A 17 10.52 -9.28 1.94
C THR A 17 10.91 -8.17 2.90
N THR A 18 11.85 -7.28 2.52
CA THR A 18 12.22 -6.14 3.36
C THR A 18 11.04 -5.21 3.57
N ALA A 19 10.95 -4.65 4.77
CA ALA A 19 9.95 -3.64 5.09
C ALA A 19 10.09 -2.41 4.18
N ALA A 20 11.31 -2.06 3.76
CA ALA A 20 11.59 -0.99 2.80
C ALA A 20 11.00 -1.27 1.42
N PHE A 21 11.26 -2.44 0.82
CA PHE A 21 10.70 -2.81 -0.48
C PHE A 21 9.17 -2.90 -0.41
N GLN A 22 8.62 -3.54 0.63
CA GLN A 22 7.18 -3.68 0.80
C GLN A 22 6.48 -2.34 1.06
N ALA A 23 7.07 -1.47 1.88
CA ALA A 23 6.54 -0.12 2.09
C ALA A 23 6.60 0.71 0.81
N LEU A 24 7.66 0.60 0.00
CA LEU A 24 7.80 1.36 -1.24
C LEU A 24 6.87 0.89 -2.36
N THR A 25 6.63 -0.41 -2.45
CA THR A 25 5.94 -1.02 -3.60
C THR A 25 4.48 -1.40 -3.30
N ILE A 26 4.11 -1.53 -2.03
CA ILE A 26 2.74 -1.87 -1.62
C ILE A 26 2.18 -0.80 -0.70
N GLY A 27 2.89 -0.47 0.39
CA GLY A 27 2.41 0.47 1.40
C GLY A 27 2.14 1.87 0.85
N LEU A 28 3.14 2.50 0.23
CA LEU A 28 3.07 3.85 -0.33
C LEU A 28 2.01 3.95 -1.43
N PRO A 29 1.94 3.03 -2.41
CA PRO A 29 0.84 3.02 -3.37
C PRO A 29 -0.54 2.93 -2.74
N PHE A 30 -0.76 2.03 -1.76
CA PHE A 30 -2.06 1.91 -1.09
C PHE A 30 -2.43 3.17 -0.31
N CYS A 31 -1.47 3.82 0.34
CA CYS A 31 -1.69 5.12 0.99
C CYS A 31 -2.07 6.20 -0.03
N ALA A 32 -1.39 6.24 -1.19
CA ALA A 32 -1.70 7.19 -2.26
C ALA A 32 -3.11 6.97 -2.82
N PHE A 33 -3.52 5.73 -3.09
CA PHE A 33 -4.87 5.43 -3.57
C PHE A 33 -5.95 5.86 -2.58
N LYS A 34 -5.78 5.54 -1.29
CA LYS A 34 -6.72 5.96 -0.24
C LYS A 34 -6.77 7.49 -0.13
N MET A 35 -5.63 8.16 -0.12
CA MET A 35 -5.56 9.62 -0.01
C MET A 35 -6.28 10.30 -1.18
N LEU A 36 -5.99 9.89 -2.42
CA LEU A 36 -6.60 10.47 -3.61
C LEU A 36 -8.09 10.17 -3.70
N PHE A 37 -8.52 8.97 -3.33
CA PHE A 37 -9.95 8.64 -3.23
C PHE A 37 -10.65 9.47 -2.16
N GLY A 38 -10.07 9.62 -0.97
CA GLY A 38 -10.61 10.44 0.09
C GLY A 38 -10.78 11.90 -0.33
N LEU A 39 -9.79 12.44 -1.06
CA LEU A 39 -9.85 13.78 -1.64
C LEU A 39 -10.95 13.93 -2.70
N LEU A 40 -11.13 12.93 -3.57
CA LEU A 40 -12.23 12.89 -4.54
C LEU A 40 -13.60 12.88 -3.84
N CYS A 41 -13.80 11.99 -2.86
CA CYS A 41 -15.02 11.96 -2.05
C CYS A 41 -15.28 13.28 -1.34
N TRP A 42 -14.24 13.91 -0.78
CA TRP A 42 -14.34 15.21 -0.14
C TRP A 42 -14.80 16.29 -1.12
N ARG A 43 -14.14 16.41 -2.28
CA ARG A 43 -14.46 17.43 -3.30
C ARG A 43 -15.86 17.24 -3.87
N ILE A 44 -16.19 16.03 -4.31
CA ILE A 44 -17.49 15.71 -4.90
C ILE A 44 -18.61 15.85 -3.85
N GLY A 45 -18.36 15.39 -2.62
CA GLY A 45 -19.32 15.50 -1.52
C GLY A 45 -19.64 16.94 -1.16
N LEU A 46 -18.64 17.83 -1.14
CA LEU A 46 -18.88 19.26 -0.91
C LEU A 46 -19.60 19.92 -2.09
N GLU A 47 -19.20 19.62 -3.32
CA GLU A 47 -19.82 20.17 -4.54
C GLU A 47 -21.30 19.80 -4.64
N GLN A 48 -21.66 18.57 -4.28
CA GLN A 48 -23.04 18.08 -4.28
C GLN A 48 -23.81 18.40 -2.98
N ALA A 49 -23.21 19.13 -2.05
CA ALA A 49 -23.73 19.35 -0.70
C ALA A 49 -24.14 18.05 0.05
N TYR A 50 -23.51 16.93 -0.29
CA TYR A 50 -23.76 15.62 0.29
C TYR A 50 -22.72 15.31 1.38
N LEU A 51 -23.01 15.80 2.59
CA LEU A 51 -22.15 15.73 3.77
C LEU A 51 -21.65 14.31 4.13
N PRO A 52 -22.44 13.23 3.99
CA PRO A 52 -21.96 11.89 4.29
C PRO A 52 -20.77 11.46 3.43
N LEU A 53 -20.76 11.79 2.14
CA LEU A 53 -19.65 11.47 1.24
C LEU A 53 -18.41 12.30 1.57
N ALA A 54 -18.60 13.58 1.87
CA ALA A 54 -17.49 14.43 2.31
C ALA A 54 -16.87 13.89 3.60
N SER A 55 -17.69 13.51 4.58
CA SER A 55 -17.24 12.94 5.85
C SER A 55 -16.48 11.62 5.64
N LEU A 56 -17.00 10.73 4.78
CA LEU A 56 -16.30 9.51 4.39
C LEU A 56 -14.93 9.83 3.77
N GLY A 57 -14.86 10.81 2.87
CA GLY A 57 -13.60 11.27 2.29
C GLY A 57 -12.59 11.71 3.35
N GLY A 58 -13.03 12.49 4.32
CA GLY A 58 -12.23 12.90 5.48
C GLY A 58 -11.68 11.71 6.28
N LEU A 59 -12.53 10.73 6.60
CA LEU A 59 -12.12 9.52 7.32
C LEU A 59 -11.08 8.70 6.54
N VAL A 60 -11.26 8.54 5.23
CA VAL A 60 -10.31 7.80 4.39
C VAL A 60 -8.97 8.54 4.29
N MET A 61 -8.96 9.87 4.21
CA MET A 61 -7.71 10.65 4.23
C MET A 61 -6.94 10.49 5.55
N VAL A 62 -7.65 10.49 6.69
CA VAL A 62 -7.03 10.23 8.00
C VAL A 62 -6.46 8.82 8.03
N TRP A 63 -7.22 7.82 7.58
CA TRP A 63 -6.75 6.44 7.49
C TRP A 63 -5.49 6.32 6.62
N ALA A 64 -5.48 6.91 5.43
CA ALA A 64 -4.32 6.94 4.53
C ALA A 64 -3.08 7.56 5.19
N THR A 65 -3.28 8.65 5.95
CA THR A 65 -2.21 9.34 6.65
C THR A 65 -1.59 8.46 7.73
N VAL A 66 -2.42 7.78 8.53
CA VAL A 66 -1.92 6.89 9.57
C VAL A 66 -1.17 5.70 8.97
N ASP A 67 -1.71 5.09 7.92
CA ASP A 67 -1.02 4.00 7.19
C ASP A 67 0.32 4.46 6.61
N LEU A 68 0.40 5.70 6.10
CA LEU A 68 1.64 6.27 5.59
C LEU A 68 2.69 6.38 6.70
N PHE A 69 2.34 6.95 7.84
CA PHE A 69 3.27 7.06 8.98
C PHE A 69 3.71 5.69 9.48
N MET A 70 2.81 4.70 9.52
CA MET A 70 3.17 3.34 9.92
C MET A 70 4.15 2.69 8.94
N ASN A 71 3.93 2.86 7.63
CA ASN A 71 4.85 2.36 6.61
C ASN A 71 6.22 3.04 6.72
N LEU A 72 6.27 4.37 6.87
CA LEU A 72 7.52 5.11 7.06
C LEU A 72 8.26 4.69 8.35
N ALA A 73 7.54 4.51 9.46
CA ALA A 73 8.11 4.04 10.71
C ALA A 73 8.74 2.66 10.56
N ARG A 74 8.10 1.73 9.82
CA ARG A 74 8.67 0.41 9.53
C ARG A 74 9.97 0.49 8.73
N VAL A 75 10.02 1.36 7.72
CA VAL A 75 11.27 1.63 6.97
C VAL A 75 12.35 2.15 7.90
N PHE A 76 12.01 3.13 8.75
CA PHE A 76 12.96 3.71 9.71
C PHE A 76 13.50 2.67 10.70
N PHE A 77 12.64 1.85 11.32
CA PHE A 77 13.07 0.80 12.23
C PHE A 77 13.99 -0.23 11.56
N GLN A 78 13.69 -0.59 10.31
CA GLN A 78 14.55 -1.48 9.54
C GLN A 78 15.92 -0.84 9.27
N LEU A 79 15.97 0.42 8.86
CA LEU A 79 17.22 1.16 8.64
C LEU A 79 18.05 1.30 9.93
N ALA A 80 17.37 1.40 11.08
CA ALA A 80 18.01 1.43 12.39
C ALA A 80 18.45 0.05 12.91
N GLY A 81 18.25 -1.03 12.14
CA GLY A 81 18.61 -2.40 12.53
C GLY A 81 17.79 -2.96 13.69
N ARG A 82 16.62 -2.37 13.99
CA ARG A 82 15.76 -2.78 15.11
C ARG A 82 14.55 -3.58 14.61
N PRO A 83 14.10 -4.59 15.37
CA PRO A 83 12.83 -5.26 15.06
C PRO A 83 11.70 -4.24 15.14
N SER A 84 10.92 -4.10 14.07
CA SER A 84 9.82 -3.14 14.05
C SER A 84 8.64 -3.66 14.89
N PRO A 85 8.17 -2.91 15.90
CA PRO A 85 7.02 -3.30 16.69
C PRO A 85 5.68 -3.05 15.97
N ILE A 86 5.69 -2.59 14.71
CA ILE A 86 4.52 -2.04 14.01
C ILE A 86 4.13 -2.96 12.83
N GLU A 87 2.82 -3.21 12.69
CA GLU A 87 2.24 -3.92 11.55
C GLU A 87 2.18 -3.07 10.26
N TYR A 88 1.86 -3.70 9.13
CA TYR A 88 1.81 -3.09 7.79
C TYR A 88 0.87 -1.87 7.65
N CYS A 89 -0.24 -1.85 8.39
CA CYS A 89 -1.29 -0.82 8.32
C CYS A 89 -2.07 -0.77 9.64
N ILE A 90 -2.82 0.31 9.89
CA ILE A 90 -3.55 0.50 11.17
C ILE A 90 -4.59 -0.60 11.38
N VAL A 91 -5.19 -1.09 10.30
CA VAL A 91 -6.15 -2.18 10.31
C VAL A 91 -5.47 -3.46 10.79
N ALA A 92 -4.28 -3.79 10.26
CA ALA A 92 -3.49 -4.93 10.72
C ALA A 92 -3.03 -4.78 12.19
N GLN A 93 -2.70 -3.55 12.61
CA GLN A 93 -2.36 -3.25 14.01
C GLN A 93 -3.54 -3.48 14.94
N ALA A 94 -4.76 -3.10 14.54
CA ALA A 94 -5.99 -3.44 15.27
C ALA A 94 -6.21 -4.95 15.29
N GLY A 95 -5.97 -5.64 14.17
CA GLY A 95 -6.03 -7.10 14.09
C GLY A 95 -5.04 -7.82 15.00
N ARG A 96 -3.90 -7.20 15.32
CA ARG A 96 -2.94 -7.73 16.31
C ARG A 96 -3.53 -7.80 17.71
N LEU A 97 -4.39 -6.86 18.10
CA LEU A 97 -5.10 -6.88 19.39
C LEU A 97 -6.04 -8.08 19.53
N ILE A 98 -6.52 -8.61 18.40
CA ILE A 98 -7.45 -9.76 18.31
C ILE A 98 -6.67 -11.04 17.91
N GLY A 99 -5.33 -10.99 17.85
CA GLY A 99 -4.48 -12.13 17.49
C GLY A 99 -4.58 -12.57 16.02
N ARG A 100 -5.19 -11.77 15.13
CA ARG A 100 -5.37 -12.08 13.71
C ARG A 100 -4.89 -10.97 12.76
N PRO A 101 -3.63 -10.50 12.87
CA PRO A 101 -3.13 -9.38 12.07
C PRO A 101 -3.17 -9.63 10.55
N ARG A 102 -2.95 -10.88 10.10
CA ARG A 102 -2.97 -11.24 8.67
C ARG A 102 -4.34 -11.10 8.01
N LEU A 103 -5.42 -11.41 8.73
CA LEU A 103 -6.78 -11.25 8.20
C LEU A 103 -7.09 -9.77 7.97
N PHE A 104 -6.72 -8.94 8.93
CA PHE A 104 -6.93 -7.49 8.87
C PHE A 104 -6.07 -6.82 7.78
N LEU A 105 -4.86 -7.33 7.54
CA LEU A 105 -4.05 -6.92 6.39
C LEU A 105 -4.74 -7.26 5.06
N ALA A 106 -5.36 -8.44 4.96
CA ALA A 106 -6.10 -8.83 3.77
C ALA A 106 -7.34 -7.94 3.54
N LEU A 107 -8.03 -7.52 4.61
CA LEU A 107 -9.13 -6.56 4.53
C LEU A 107 -8.68 -5.17 4.07
N ASP A 108 -7.56 -4.67 4.58
CA ASP A 108 -6.96 -3.41 4.13
C ASP A 108 -6.59 -3.46 2.63
N THR A 109 -6.04 -4.60 2.21
CA THR A 109 -5.69 -4.87 0.82
C THR A 109 -6.95 -4.90 -0.06
N LEU A 110 -7.99 -5.61 0.36
CA LEU A 110 -9.28 -5.67 -0.34
C LEU A 110 -9.91 -4.28 -0.47
N ALA A 111 -9.89 -3.49 0.59
CA ALA A 111 -10.42 -2.13 0.58
C ALA A 111 -9.63 -1.23 -0.38
N SER A 112 -8.30 -1.34 -0.38
CA SER A 112 -7.43 -0.58 -1.30
C SER A 112 -7.70 -0.95 -2.76
N PHE A 113 -7.83 -2.23 -3.10
CA PHE A 113 -8.20 -2.65 -4.45
C PHE A 113 -9.62 -2.21 -4.83
N SER A 114 -10.56 -2.26 -3.88
CA SER A 114 -11.93 -1.79 -4.10
C SER A 114 -11.96 -0.29 -4.43
N ILE A 115 -11.14 0.53 -3.73
CA ILE A 115 -10.95 1.94 -4.04
C ILE A 115 -10.45 2.13 -5.48
N ILE A 116 -9.42 1.39 -5.89
CA ILE A 116 -8.89 1.45 -7.25
C ILE A 116 -9.99 1.12 -8.27
N CYS A 117 -10.73 0.03 -8.05
CA CYS A 117 -11.82 -0.37 -8.93
C CYS A 117 -12.92 0.68 -9.02
N ILE A 118 -13.32 1.29 -7.90
CA ILE A 118 -14.35 2.34 -7.87
C ILE A 118 -13.88 3.55 -8.68
N VAL A 119 -12.66 4.05 -8.44
CA VAL A 119 -12.15 5.25 -9.13
C VAL A 119 -12.02 5.04 -10.63
N LEU A 120 -11.58 3.86 -11.07
CA LEU A 120 -11.46 3.53 -12.48
C LEU A 120 -12.82 3.31 -13.15
N TRP A 121 -13.70 2.52 -12.54
CA TRP A 121 -14.99 2.14 -13.12
C TRP A 121 -15.99 3.31 -13.18
N SER A 122 -16.02 4.14 -12.14
CA SER A 122 -16.90 5.32 -12.09
C SER A 122 -16.44 6.48 -12.98
N GLY A 123 -15.23 6.38 -13.57
CA GLY A 123 -14.62 7.47 -14.34
C GLY A 123 -14.08 8.62 -13.47
N TRP A 124 -14.09 8.47 -12.14
CA TRP A 124 -13.65 9.52 -11.21
C TRP A 124 -12.18 9.88 -11.35
N ILE A 125 -11.38 9.02 -11.98
CA ILE A 125 -10.00 9.31 -12.33
C ILE A 125 -9.85 10.60 -13.16
N SER A 126 -10.87 11.00 -13.91
CA SER A 126 -10.88 12.24 -14.70
C SER A 126 -11.00 13.52 -13.86
N PHE A 127 -11.47 13.43 -12.62
CA PHE A 127 -11.57 14.57 -11.69
C PHE A 127 -10.29 14.82 -10.90
N LEU A 128 -9.27 13.97 -11.06
CA LEU A 128 -7.96 14.21 -10.46
C LEU A 128 -7.27 15.39 -11.15
N SER A 129 -6.64 16.25 -10.37
CA SER A 129 -5.76 17.29 -10.91
C SER A 129 -4.57 16.64 -11.63
N ARG A 130 -3.84 17.45 -12.40
CA ARG A 130 -2.65 16.95 -13.12
C ARG A 130 -1.63 16.30 -12.17
N GLN A 131 -1.37 16.92 -11.02
CA GLN A 131 -0.42 16.40 -10.03
C GLN A 131 -0.93 15.11 -9.38
N GLU A 132 -2.20 15.07 -9.02
CA GLU A 132 -2.86 13.89 -8.44
C GLU A 132 -2.86 12.70 -9.40
N SER A 133 -3.10 12.97 -10.69
CA SER A 133 -3.04 11.97 -11.76
C SER A 133 -1.63 11.38 -11.90
N TRP A 134 -0.59 12.21 -11.86
CA TRP A 134 0.79 11.73 -11.86
C TRP A 134 1.10 10.84 -10.64
N ILE A 135 0.62 11.22 -9.45
CA ILE A 135 0.77 10.40 -8.25
C ILE A 135 0.03 9.07 -8.40
N TRP A 136 -1.21 9.08 -8.91
CA TRP A 136 -1.99 7.87 -9.15
C TRP A 136 -1.29 6.92 -10.12
N ILE A 137 -0.78 7.46 -11.23
CA ILE A 137 -0.04 6.69 -12.24
C ILE A 137 1.22 6.11 -11.62
N ALA A 138 2.04 6.93 -10.94
CA ALA A 138 3.26 6.46 -10.28
C ALA A 138 2.98 5.37 -9.25
N ALA A 139 1.95 5.53 -8.42
CA ALA A 139 1.52 4.53 -7.45
C ALA A 139 1.09 3.22 -8.14
N THR A 140 0.31 3.31 -9.21
CA THR A 140 -0.13 2.15 -10.00
C THR A 140 1.06 1.43 -10.63
N THR A 141 1.97 2.17 -11.25
CA THR A 141 3.19 1.64 -11.86
C THR A 141 4.03 0.92 -10.82
N LEU A 142 4.35 1.57 -9.69
CA LEU A 142 5.12 0.97 -8.62
C LEU A 142 4.44 -0.29 -8.09
N ASN A 143 3.12 -0.25 -7.84
CA ASN A 143 2.42 -1.40 -7.29
C ASN A 143 2.40 -2.60 -8.24
N LEU A 144 1.94 -2.42 -9.47
CA LEU A 144 1.72 -3.52 -10.41
C LEU A 144 3.03 -4.07 -10.97
N ILE A 145 3.97 -3.19 -11.33
CA ILE A 145 5.26 -3.61 -11.89
C ILE A 145 6.06 -4.35 -10.82
N SER A 146 6.12 -3.84 -9.57
CA SER A 146 6.87 -4.52 -8.52
C SER A 146 6.29 -5.89 -8.17
N VAL A 147 4.97 -6.03 -8.07
CA VAL A 147 4.35 -7.36 -7.87
C VAL A 147 4.67 -8.31 -9.02
N SER A 148 4.62 -7.82 -10.27
CA SER A 148 4.95 -8.63 -11.44
C SER A 148 6.41 -9.08 -11.45
N PHE A 149 7.36 -8.19 -11.13
CA PHE A 149 8.77 -8.53 -11.00
C PHE A 149 9.02 -9.57 -9.92
N VAL A 150 8.40 -9.40 -8.74
CA VAL A 150 8.50 -10.38 -7.63
C VAL A 150 7.99 -11.75 -8.08
N ASN A 151 6.84 -11.80 -8.75
CA ASN A 151 6.26 -13.06 -9.22
C ASN A 151 7.13 -13.75 -10.28
N ILE A 152 7.60 -13.02 -11.31
CA ILE A 152 8.49 -13.54 -12.35
C ILE A 152 9.77 -14.10 -11.70
N TRP A 153 10.33 -13.36 -10.74
CA TRP A 153 11.54 -13.76 -10.05
C TRP A 153 11.37 -15.06 -9.25
N MET A 154 10.28 -15.15 -8.48
CA MET A 154 9.94 -16.33 -7.71
C MET A 154 9.78 -17.56 -8.61
N GLU A 155 9.16 -17.40 -9.78
CA GLU A 155 8.94 -18.50 -10.73
C GLU A 155 10.23 -18.96 -11.43
N LEU A 156 11.06 -18.01 -11.89
CA LEU A 156 12.39 -18.31 -12.46
C LEU A 156 13.31 -19.08 -11.49
N ARG A 157 13.07 -18.91 -10.18
CA ARG A 157 13.82 -19.58 -9.10
C ARG A 157 13.20 -20.92 -8.69
N ARG A 158 11.91 -21.17 -8.93
CA ARG A 158 11.26 -22.48 -8.71
C ARG A 158 11.61 -23.50 -9.79
N GLY A 159 11.83 -23.02 -11.02
CA GLY A 159 12.28 -23.85 -12.15
C GLY A 159 13.78 -24.19 -12.16
N LYS A 160 14.53 -23.86 -11.10
CA LYS A 160 15.95 -24.21 -10.90
C LYS A 160 16.13 -24.97 -9.59
#